data_AF-A0A3M1RL01-F1
#
_entry.id   AF-A0A3M1RL01-F1
#
_cell.length_a   1.000
_cell.length_b   1.000
_cell.length_c   1.000
_cell.angle_alpha   90.00
_cell.angle_beta   90.00
_cell.angle_gamma   90.00
#
_symmetry.space_group_name_H-M   'P 1'
#
loop_
_entity.id
_entity.type
_entity.pdbx_description
1 polymer ?
#
loop_
_entity_poly.entity_id
_entity_poly.type
_entity_poly.pdbx_seq_one_letter_code
_entity_poly.pdbx_strand_id
1 'polypeptide(L)' 'MDLEEEIYFIDDEFVNLVDIALEQVSLSLPIKPLCNEDCKGLCPECGQNRNERECRCKDNYIDPRFAILEKLKKNL' A
#
# COMPACT_ATOMS: atom_id res chain seq x y z
N MET A 1 -23.86 -19.80 -4.82
CA MET A 1 -23.06 -18.64 -4.40
C MET A 1 -23.56 -17.54 -5.31
N ASP A 2 -24.52 -16.77 -4.80
CA ASP A 2 -25.24 -15.80 -5.60
C ASP A 2 -24.23 -14.76 -6.10
N LEU A 3 -24.07 -14.68 -7.41
CA LEU A 3 -23.57 -13.48 -8.06
C LEU A 3 -24.69 -12.46 -7.85
N GLU A 4 -24.61 -11.68 -6.77
CA GLU A 4 -25.38 -10.45 -6.66
C GLU A 4 -25.00 -9.62 -7.88
N GLU A 5 -25.85 -9.61 -8.91
CA GLU A 5 -25.64 -8.76 -10.07
C GLU A 5 -25.59 -7.32 -9.57
N GLU A 6 -24.47 -6.64 -9.83
CA GLU A 6 -24.36 -5.20 -9.62
C GLU A 6 -25.32 -4.50 -10.58
N ILE A 7 -26.49 -4.12 -10.06
CA ILE A 7 -27.53 -3.41 -10.82
C ILE A 7 -27.32 -1.91 -10.60
N TYR A 8 -27.06 -1.19 -11.70
CA TYR A 8 -26.98 0.26 -11.71
C TYR A 8 -28.30 0.86 -12.22
N PHE A 9 -28.91 1.74 -11.44
CA PHE A 9 -30.14 2.43 -11.82
C PHE A 9 -29.82 3.68 -12.66
N ILE A 10 -30.62 3.92 -13.69
CA ILE A 10 -30.56 5.12 -14.53
C ILE A 10 -31.60 6.10 -13.99
N ASP A 11 -31.19 7.35 -13.77
CA ASP A 11 -32.08 8.43 -13.36
C ASP A 11 -32.42 9.29 -14.59
N ASP A 12 -33.63 9.09 -15.12
CA ASP A 12 -34.08 9.64 -16.42
C ASP A 12 -33.08 9.39 -17.58
N GLU A 13 -32.39 10.44 -18.04
CA GLU A 13 -31.39 10.39 -19.12
C GLU A 13 -29.94 10.32 -18.60
N PHE A 14 -29.75 10.24 -17.28
CA PHE A 14 -28.43 10.32 -16.64
C PHE A 14 -28.06 9.01 -15.92
N VAL A 15 -26.80 8.61 -16.08
CA VAL A 15 -26.20 7.51 -15.32
C VAL A 15 -25.20 8.09 -14.34
N ASN A 16 -25.36 7.79 -13.06
CA ASN A 16 -24.37 8.16 -12.05
C ASN A 16 -23.20 7.17 -12.09
N LEU A 17 -22.04 7.64 -12.56
CA LEU A 17 -20.83 6.83 -12.68
C LEU A 17 -19.89 6.96 -11.48
N VAL A 18 -20.24 7.73 -10.44
CA VAL A 18 -19.33 8.03 -9.33
C VAL A 18 -18.84 6.76 -8.65
N ASP A 19 -19.74 5.83 -8.34
CA ASP A 19 -19.39 4.60 -7.63
C ASP A 19 -18.52 3.67 -8.50
N ILE A 20 -18.93 3.47 -9.76
CA ILE A 20 -18.16 2.70 -10.75
C ILE A 20 -16.76 3.27 -10.92
N ALA A 21 -16.65 4.59 -11.10
CA ALA A 21 -15.38 5.26 -11.28
C ALA A 21 -14.50 5.12 -10.03
N LEU A 22 -15.09 5.25 -8.83
CA LEU A 22 -14.36 5.13 -7.57
C LEU A 22 -13.79 3.72 -7.38
N GLU A 23 -14.56 2.69 -7.70
CA GLU A 23 -14.10 1.29 -7.65
C GLU A 23 -12.94 1.04 -8.61
N GLN A 24 -13.10 1.42 -9.88
CA GLN A 24 -12.06 1.23 -10.88
C GLN A 24 -10.79 2.01 -10.54
N VAL A 25 -10.93 3.26 -10.07
CA VAL A 25 -9.80 4.06 -9.60
C VAL A 25 -9.14 3.39 -8.40
N SER A 26 -9.90 2.95 -7.40
CA SER A 26 -9.39 2.26 -6.21
C SER A 26 -8.55 1.03 -6.56
N LEU A 27 -9.02 0.21 -7.50
CA LEU A 27 -8.30 -0.96 -7.99
C LEU A 27 -7.03 -0.61 -8.77
N SER A 28 -7.02 0.53 -9.46
CA SER A 28 -5.85 1.00 -10.22
C SER A 28 -4.77 1.65 -9.35
N LEU A 29 -5.10 2.05 -8.11
CA LEU A 29 -4.15 2.73 -7.25
C LEU A 29 -3.05 1.78 -6.76
N PRO A 30 -1.79 2.25 -6.69
CA PRO A 30 -0.71 1.44 -6.15
C PRO A 30 -0.94 1.18 -4.66
N ILE A 31 -0.67 -0.06 -4.23
CA ILE A 31 -0.72 -0.47 -2.80
C ILE A 31 0.15 0.44 -1.92
N LYS A 32 1.26 0.94 -2.48
CA LYS A 32 2.16 1.88 -1.83
C LYS A 32 2.38 3.09 -2.74
N PRO A 33 1.60 4.17 -2.60
CA PRO A 33 1.83 5.38 -3.36
C PRO A 33 3.18 5.99 -2.95
N LEU A 34 4.03 6.25 -3.94
CA LEU A 34 5.32 6.90 -3.76
C LEU A 34 5.27 8.32 -4.31
N CYS A 35 6.11 9.19 -3.75
CA CYS A 35 6.24 10.57 -4.17
C CYS A 35 6.88 10.72 -5.57
N ASN A 36 7.74 9.77 -5.94
CA ASN A 36 8.36 9.55 -7.24
C ASN A 36 8.93 8.11 -7.29
N GLU A 37 9.51 7.69 -8.41
CA GLU A 37 10.06 6.32 -8.58
C GLU A 37 11.21 6.01 -7.62
N ASP A 38 12.03 7.01 -7.25
CA ASP A 38 13.20 6.88 -6.38
C ASP A 38 12.91 7.24 -4.90
N CYS A 39 11.63 7.31 -4.51
CA CYS A 39 11.22 7.83 -3.20
C CYS A 39 11.73 6.93 -2.07
N LYS A 40 12.68 7.43 -1.27
CA LYS A 40 13.30 6.70 -0.14
C LYS A 40 12.36 6.48 1.06
N GLY A 41 11.17 7.10 1.02
CA GLY A 41 10.14 6.98 2.04
C GLY A 41 10.45 7.68 3.37
N LEU A 42 9.61 7.42 4.36
CA LEU A 42 9.77 7.92 5.73
C LEU A 42 10.42 6.83 6.59
N CYS A 43 11.16 7.25 7.62
CA CYS A 43 11.62 6.33 8.66
C CYS A 43 10.41 5.82 9.48
N PRO A 44 10.21 4.50 9.63
CA PRO A 44 9.08 3.96 10.39
C PRO A 44 9.17 4.26 11.90
N GLU A 45 10.37 4.55 12.41
CA GLU A 45 10.61 4.82 13.83
C GLU A 45 10.42 6.30 14.21
N CYS A 46 10.85 7.23 13.37
CA CYS A 46 10.86 8.67 13.71
C CYS A 46 10.15 9.57 12.70
N GLY A 47 9.64 9.02 11.59
CA GLY A 47 8.95 9.77 10.55
C GLY A 47 9.84 10.65 9.67
N GLN A 48 11.17 10.65 9.85
CA GLN A 48 12.08 11.46 9.04
C GLN A 48 11.93 11.14 7.55
N ASN A 49 11.76 12.17 6.73
CA ASN A 49 11.82 12.06 5.27
C ASN A 49 13.25 11.70 4.85
N ARG A 50 13.44 10.44 4.39
CA ARG A 50 14.75 9.92 3.96
C ARG A 50 15.21 10.52 2.63
N ASN A 51 14.32 11.23 1.92
CA ASN A 51 14.68 11.99 0.72
C ASN A 51 15.41 13.30 1.07
N GLU A 52 15.18 13.87 2.26
CA GLU A 52 15.82 15.12 2.70
C GLU A 52 17.11 14.86 3.48
N ARG A 53 17.08 13.90 4.40
CA ARG A 53 18.25 13.50 5.20
C ARG A 53 18.09 12.11 5.78
N GLU A 54 19.21 11.50 6.10
CA GLU A 54 19.24 10.23 6.83
C GLU A 54 18.89 10.43 8.32
N CYS A 55 18.27 9.40 8.89
CA CYS A 55 18.03 9.28 10.33
C CYS A 55 19.05 8.32 10.96
N ARG A 56 19.23 8.41 12.29
CA ARG A 56 20.11 7.49 13.05
C ARG A 56 19.36 6.34 13.71
N CYS A 57 18.10 6.10 13.34
CA CYS A 57 17.31 4.99 13.85
C CYS A 57 17.95 3.66 13.43
N LYS A 58 17.93 2.67 14.31
CA LYS A 58 18.47 1.33 14.02
C LYS A 58 17.39 0.50 13.33
N ASP A 59 17.67 -0.01 12.14
CA ASP A 59 16.80 -0.96 11.42
C ASP A 59 16.99 -2.42 11.95
N ASN A 60 17.14 -2.58 13.27
CA ASN A 60 17.57 -3.84 13.87
C ASN A 60 16.44 -4.58 14.60
N TYR A 61 15.20 -4.08 14.50
CA TYR A 61 14.08 -4.75 15.12
C TYR A 61 13.78 -6.04 14.37
N ILE A 62 13.99 -7.17 15.04
CA ILE A 62 13.58 -8.49 14.57
C ILE A 62 12.34 -8.85 15.38
N ASP A 63 11.21 -9.03 14.69
CA ASP A 63 10.02 -9.57 15.32
C ASP A 63 10.36 -10.96 15.92
N PRO A 64 10.17 -11.18 17.23
CA PRO A 64 10.53 -12.43 17.88
C PRO A 64 9.90 -13.67 17.22
N ARG A 65 8.72 -13.52 16.61
CA ARG A 65 8.03 -14.59 15.88
C ARG A 65 8.81 -15.06 14.66
N PHE A 66 9.61 -14.18 14.07
CA PHE A 66 10.42 -14.45 12.88
C PHE A 66 11.91 -14.65 13.18
N ALA A 67 12.33 -14.60 14.45
CA ALA A 67 13.73 -14.75 14.83
C ALA A 67 14.38 -16.06 14.34
N ILE A 68 13.58 -17.13 14.15
CA ILE A 68 14.06 -18.42 13.63
C ILE A 68 14.63 -18.33 12.20
N LEU A 69 14.14 -17.37 11.39
CA LEU A 69 14.52 -17.23 9.98
C LEU A 69 15.95 -16.73 9.79
N GLU A 70 16.56 -16.11 10.81
CA GLU A 70 17.99 -15.75 10.79
C GLU A 70 18.91 -16.97 10.59
N LYS A 71 18.46 -18.16 11.01
CA LYS A 71 19.20 -19.41 10.77
C LYS A 71 19.23 -19.81 9.29
N LEU A 72 18.25 -19.38 8.49
CA LEU A 72 18.17 -19.70 7.06
C LEU A 72 19.11 -18.82 6.22
N LYS A 73 19.30 -17.54 6.58
CA LYS A 73 20.22 -16.62 5.88
C LYS A 73 21.69 -17.08 5.89
N LYS A 74 22.12 -17.83 6.91
CA LYS A 74 23.52 -18.28 7.04
C LYS A 74 23.91 -19.46 6.13
N ASN A 75 22.92 -20.06 5.47
CA ASN A 75 23.10 -21.22 4.60
C ASN A 75 22.87 -20.89 3.10
N LEU A 76 22.74 -19.60 2.78
CA LEU A 76 22.79 -19.03 1.43
C LEU A 76 24.16 -18.39 1.22
#